data_AF-A0A8T3DUS8-F1
#
_entry.id   AF-A0A8T3DUS8-F1
#
_cell.length_a   1.000
_cell.length_b   1.000
_cell.length_c   1.000
_cell.angle_alpha   90.00
_cell.angle_beta   90.00
_cell.angle_gamma   90.00
#
_symmetry.space_group_name_H-M   'P 1'
#
loop_
_entity.id
_entity.type
_entity.pdbx_description
1 polymer ?
#
loop_
_entity_poly.entity_id
_entity_poly.type
_entity_poly.pdbx_seq_one_letter_code
_entity_poly.pdbx_strand_id
1 'polypeptide(L)'
;MKYREVIMYVEIGCFVVCVSGWILVCSTMPTEYWNYSTVDSIVLTTSNYFSNLWKDCISDSTGVSDCKEFPSMLALELYIHVCRALIIIAIILGFFGAILALVGMKCTKIGGTDVINAKVTFAAGMNYLISGFCAIIAFSWYGNKIRAEFVDPNFKAQKFEIGAAVFVGWGGSALLIVGGFVYIYFNGKEAYGSSSKDVKRPGSNLTYRTRRTYMLPPPTKDGRDSRRTRTSLAPSRDPYAQTPRSLTRDPYATTPKSFSRDPYVQTPKSLTYLPTGRDAYV
;
A
#
# COMPACT_ATOMS: atom_id res chain seq x y z
N MET A 1 4.86 -30.38 8.94
CA MET A 1 6.02 -29.74 8.28
C MET A 1 5.82 -29.56 6.78
N LYS A 2 5.51 -30.61 6.00
CA LYS A 2 5.30 -30.51 4.53
C LYS A 2 4.36 -29.38 4.04
N TYR A 3 3.25 -29.11 4.72
CA TYR A 3 2.29 -28.08 4.29
C TYR A 3 2.81 -26.63 4.42
N ARG A 4 3.59 -26.33 5.47
CA ARG A 4 4.15 -24.97 5.69
C ARG A 4 5.24 -24.64 4.67
N GLU A 5 6.06 -25.63 4.33
CA GLU A 5 7.07 -25.52 3.27
C GLU A 5 6.42 -25.20 1.92
N VAL A 6 5.38 -25.95 1.54
CA VAL A 6 4.65 -25.72 0.27
C VAL A 6 4.07 -24.30 0.21
N ILE A 7 3.51 -23.79 1.31
CA ILE A 7 3.01 -22.40 1.34
C ILE A 7 4.14 -21.39 1.12
N MET A 8 5.30 -21.55 1.78
CA MET A 8 6.44 -20.66 1.57
C MET A 8 6.91 -20.67 0.11
N TYR A 9 7.02 -21.84 -0.53
CA TYR A 9 7.40 -21.92 -1.95
C TYR A 9 6.37 -21.25 -2.86
N VAL A 10 5.08 -21.39 -2.57
CA VAL A 10 4.02 -20.72 -3.34
C VAL A 10 4.06 -19.20 -3.16
N GLU A 11 4.24 -18.70 -1.94
CA GLU A 11 4.37 -17.26 -1.66
C GLU A 11 5.54 -16.63 -2.42
N ILE A 12 6.71 -17.30 -2.42
CA ILE A 12 7.91 -16.86 -3.14
C ILE A 12 7.73 -16.98 -4.65
N GLY A 13 7.17 -18.08 -5.13
CA GLY A 13 6.88 -18.28 -6.55
C GLY A 13 5.93 -17.21 -7.09
N CYS A 14 4.88 -16.88 -6.34
CA CYS A 14 3.96 -15.81 -6.70
C CYS A 14 4.62 -14.44 -6.69
N PHE A 15 5.54 -14.20 -5.74
CA PHE A 15 6.31 -12.95 -5.70
C PHE A 15 7.10 -12.76 -6.99
N VAL A 16 7.85 -13.79 -7.39
CA VAL A 16 8.66 -13.77 -8.62
C VAL A 16 7.77 -13.58 -9.85
N VAL A 17 6.64 -14.29 -9.93
CA VAL A 17 5.68 -14.14 -11.03
C VAL A 17 5.11 -12.73 -11.09
N CYS A 18 4.64 -12.16 -9.97
CA CYS A 18 4.11 -10.80 -9.94
C CYS A 18 5.17 -9.75 -10.29
N VAL A 19 6.38 -9.87 -9.74
CA VAL A 19 7.47 -8.93 -10.05
C VAL A 19 7.88 -9.03 -11.51
N SER A 20 7.96 -10.23 -12.08
CA SER A 20 8.22 -10.41 -13.51
C SER A 20 7.12 -9.78 -14.37
N GLY A 21 5.85 -9.99 -14.01
CA GLY A 21 4.71 -9.36 -14.70
C GLY A 21 4.73 -7.83 -14.61
N TRP A 22 5.07 -7.29 -13.43
CA TRP A 22 5.25 -5.86 -13.22
C TRP A 22 6.39 -5.29 -14.07
N ILE A 23 7.54 -5.96 -14.13
CA ILE A 23 8.68 -5.57 -14.98
C ILE A 23 8.29 -5.59 -16.46
N LEU A 24 7.54 -6.60 -16.92
CA LEU A 24 7.05 -6.66 -18.29
C LEU A 24 6.13 -5.46 -18.59
N VAL A 25 5.17 -5.15 -17.72
CA VAL A 25 4.31 -3.97 -17.87
C VAL A 25 5.14 -2.68 -17.89
N CYS A 26 6.12 -2.52 -17.00
CA CYS A 26 7.04 -1.38 -16.98
C CYS A 26 7.84 -1.26 -18.29
N SER A 27 8.30 -2.37 -18.86
CA SER A 27 9.08 -2.40 -20.10
C SER A 27 8.29 -1.92 -21.32
N THR A 28 6.96 -2.01 -21.29
CA THR A 28 6.13 -1.51 -22.39
C THR A 28 6.18 0.01 -22.53
N MET A 29 6.45 0.77 -21.46
CA MET A 29 6.51 2.24 -21.49
C MET A 29 7.60 2.80 -22.41
N PRO A 30 8.88 2.36 -22.30
CA PRO A 30 9.93 2.81 -23.21
C PRO A 30 9.89 2.12 -24.58
N THR A 31 9.12 1.04 -24.74
CA THR A 31 9.10 0.28 -26.00
C THR A 31 8.52 1.13 -27.13
N GLU A 32 9.24 1.20 -28.25
CA GLU A 32 8.90 2.08 -29.38
C GLU A 32 7.80 1.51 -30.30
N TYR A 33 7.54 0.20 -30.20
CA TYR A 33 6.66 -0.54 -31.12
C TYR A 33 5.32 -0.90 -30.46
N TRP A 34 4.45 0.08 -30.25
CA TRP A 34 3.05 -0.16 -29.82
C TRP A 34 2.11 -0.38 -30.99
N ASN A 35 2.37 0.32 -32.08
CA ASN A 35 1.75 0.10 -33.37
C ASN A 35 2.85 0.13 -34.45
N TYR A 36 2.56 -0.45 -35.61
CA TYR A 36 3.51 -0.52 -36.71
C TYR A 36 2.77 -0.52 -38.05
N SER A 37 3.32 0.16 -39.06
CA SER A 37 2.76 0.18 -40.41
C SER A 37 3.85 0.28 -41.46
N THR A 38 3.77 -0.57 -42.50
CA THR A 38 4.63 -0.55 -43.69
C THR A 38 3.91 0.11 -44.86
N VAL A 39 4.55 1.09 -45.50
CA VAL A 39 4.06 1.65 -46.77
C VAL A 39 4.91 1.12 -47.91
N ASP A 40 4.32 0.24 -48.73
CA ASP A 40 4.97 -0.30 -49.93
C ASP A 40 4.68 0.52 -51.21
N SER A 41 4.08 1.71 -51.06
CA SER A 41 3.36 2.39 -52.15
C SER A 41 4.21 3.23 -53.11
N ILE A 42 5.53 3.36 -52.93
CA ILE A 42 6.37 4.17 -53.84
C ILE A 42 7.66 3.41 -54.19
N VAL A 43 7.85 3.17 -55.49
CA VAL A 43 8.92 2.37 -56.14
C VAL A 43 10.36 2.85 -55.83
N LEU A 44 10.54 3.94 -55.08
CA LEU A 44 11.84 4.55 -54.80
C LEU A 44 12.24 4.61 -53.31
N THR A 45 11.31 4.45 -52.35
CA THR A 45 11.61 4.42 -50.89
C THR A 45 10.48 3.74 -50.11
N THR A 46 10.77 2.63 -49.43
CA THR A 46 9.90 2.03 -48.40
C THR A 46 10.10 2.77 -47.09
N SER A 47 9.02 3.31 -46.52
CA SER A 47 9.03 3.95 -45.19
C SER A 47 8.23 3.14 -44.18
N ASN A 48 8.81 2.99 -42.99
CA ASN A 48 8.25 2.28 -41.86
C ASN A 48 7.78 3.29 -40.82
N TYR A 49 6.51 3.21 -40.46
CA TYR A 49 5.93 4.06 -39.41
C TYR A 49 5.74 3.23 -38.15
N PHE A 50 6.27 3.70 -37.04
CA PHE A 50 6.10 3.07 -35.74
C PHE A 50 5.89 4.14 -34.70
N SER A 51 4.93 3.91 -33.81
CA SER A 51 4.63 4.83 -32.73
C SER A 51 4.59 4.09 -31.41
N ASN A 52 4.93 4.84 -30.36
CA ASN A 52 4.68 4.42 -28.99
C ASN A 52 3.69 5.34 -28.32
N LEU A 53 3.53 5.14 -27.02
CA LEU A 53 2.61 5.95 -26.24
C LEU A 53 3.02 7.42 -26.16
N TRP A 54 4.25 7.84 -26.50
CA TRP A 54 4.85 9.15 -26.21
C TRP A 54 5.38 9.91 -27.44
N LYS A 55 5.73 9.20 -28.52
CA LYS A 55 6.33 9.72 -29.75
C LYS A 55 5.89 8.88 -30.96
N ASP A 56 5.87 9.54 -32.11
CA ASP A 56 5.74 8.92 -33.42
C ASP A 56 7.10 8.94 -34.12
N CYS A 57 7.46 7.85 -34.77
CA CYS A 57 8.71 7.73 -35.51
C CYS A 57 8.46 7.21 -36.92
N ILE A 58 9.27 7.70 -37.86
CA ILE A 58 9.33 7.21 -39.22
C ILE A 58 10.77 6.78 -39.52
N SER A 59 10.93 5.64 -40.19
CA SER A 59 12.23 5.19 -40.69
C SER A 59 12.18 4.93 -42.19
N ASP A 60 13.10 5.54 -42.92
CA ASP A 60 13.24 5.38 -44.36
C ASP A 60 14.19 4.23 -44.71
N SER A 61 14.20 3.79 -45.97
CA SER A 61 15.06 2.70 -46.47
C SER A 61 16.57 2.95 -46.36
N THR A 62 16.99 4.17 -46.00
CA THR A 62 18.38 4.54 -45.69
C THR A 62 18.79 4.18 -44.25
N GLY A 63 17.85 3.72 -43.41
CA GLY A 63 18.06 3.40 -42.00
C GLY A 63 18.06 4.61 -41.07
N VAL A 64 17.82 5.82 -41.58
CA VAL A 64 17.61 7.02 -40.77
C VAL A 64 16.22 6.95 -40.14
N SER A 65 16.13 7.32 -38.85
CA SER A 65 14.86 7.35 -38.10
C SER A 65 14.63 8.76 -37.56
N ASP A 66 13.54 9.38 -37.98
CA ASP A 66 13.11 10.70 -37.50
C ASP A 66 11.92 10.52 -36.54
N CYS A 67 12.13 10.88 -35.26
CA CYS A 67 11.12 10.76 -34.21
C CYS A 67 10.62 12.13 -33.78
N LYS A 68 9.29 12.27 -33.66
CA LYS A 68 8.62 13.46 -33.17
C LYS A 68 7.77 13.13 -31.95
N GLU A 69 8.00 13.85 -30.86
CA GLU A 69 7.16 13.74 -29.66
C GLU A 69 5.77 14.36 -29.89
N PHE A 70 4.73 13.77 -29.30
CA PHE A 70 3.38 14.32 -29.41
C PHE A 70 3.32 15.70 -28.75
N PRO A 71 2.95 16.78 -29.48
CA PRO A 71 2.76 18.09 -28.87
C PRO A 71 1.58 18.00 -27.89
N SER A 72 1.84 18.45 -26.66
CA SER A 72 0.98 18.59 -25.48
C SER A 72 -0.53 18.29 -25.60
N MET A 73 -1.03 17.59 -24.57
CA MET A 73 -2.39 17.10 -24.21
C MET A 73 -3.68 17.68 -24.83
N LEU A 74 -3.68 18.87 -25.45
CA LEU A 74 -4.88 19.53 -25.95
C LEU A 74 -5.25 19.14 -27.40
N ALA A 75 -4.30 18.62 -28.18
CA ALA A 75 -4.51 18.25 -29.58
C ALA A 75 -4.50 16.72 -29.83
N LEU A 76 -4.30 15.91 -28.79
CA LEU A 76 -4.14 14.46 -28.88
C LEU A 76 -5.45 13.74 -28.51
N GLU A 77 -5.74 12.63 -29.18
CA GLU A 77 -6.96 11.86 -28.99
C GLU A 77 -7.09 11.31 -27.55
N LEU A 78 -8.27 11.51 -26.95
CA LEU A 78 -8.56 11.21 -25.53
C LEU A 78 -8.16 9.78 -25.10
N TYR A 79 -8.22 8.81 -26.01
CA TYR A 79 -7.92 7.41 -25.69
C TYR A 79 -6.45 7.18 -25.30
N ILE A 80 -5.49 7.88 -25.93
CA ILE A 80 -4.06 7.74 -25.61
C ILE A 80 -3.80 8.25 -24.20
N HIS A 81 -4.46 9.36 -23.83
CA HIS A 81 -4.33 9.95 -22.50
C HIS A 81 -4.81 8.98 -21.41
N VAL A 82 -5.97 8.35 -21.61
CA VAL A 82 -6.51 7.37 -20.65
C VAL A 82 -5.62 6.13 -20.57
N CYS A 83 -5.12 5.61 -21.70
CA CYS A 83 -4.19 4.48 -21.70
C CYS A 83 -2.92 4.79 -20.91
N ARG A 84 -2.30 5.97 -21.12
CA ARG A 84 -1.13 6.42 -20.35
C ARG A 84 -1.44 6.44 -18.86
N ALA A 85 -2.55 7.06 -18.46
CA ALA A 85 -2.93 7.16 -17.06
C ALA A 85 -3.14 5.78 -16.41
N LEU A 86 -3.86 4.87 -17.09
CA LEU A 86 -4.10 3.51 -16.59
C LEU A 86 -2.80 2.71 -16.43
N ILE A 87 -1.86 2.81 -17.37
CA ILE A 87 -0.58 2.10 -17.27
C ILE A 87 0.28 2.68 -16.12
N ILE A 88 0.34 4.00 -15.97
CA ILE A 88 1.08 4.64 -14.88
C ILE A 88 0.49 4.23 -13.52
N ILE A 89 -0.84 4.25 -13.38
CA ILE A 89 -1.54 3.79 -12.17
C ILE A 89 -1.21 2.32 -11.90
N ALA A 90 -1.24 1.47 -12.94
CA ALA A 90 -0.90 0.06 -12.80
C ALA A 90 0.54 -0.13 -12.31
N ILE A 91 1.52 0.63 -12.83
CA ILE A 91 2.91 0.58 -12.39
C ILE A 91 3.05 1.00 -10.93
N ILE A 92 2.40 2.09 -10.51
CA ILE A 92 2.44 2.58 -9.12
C ILE A 92 1.83 1.54 -8.17
N LEU A 93 0.65 1.00 -8.51
CA LEU A 93 0.00 -0.05 -7.71
C LEU A 93 0.84 -1.33 -7.64
N GLY A 94 1.50 -1.71 -8.73
CA GLY A 94 2.41 -2.85 -8.76
C GLY A 94 3.65 -2.64 -7.88
N PHE A 95 4.20 -1.43 -7.85
CA PHE A 95 5.32 -1.08 -6.96
C PHE A 95 4.93 -1.17 -5.48
N PHE A 96 3.79 -0.60 -5.10
CA PHE A 96 3.27 -0.75 -3.73
C PHE A 96 2.93 -2.21 -3.41
N GLY A 97 2.39 -2.97 -4.37
CA GLY A 97 2.16 -4.41 -4.26
C GLY A 97 3.46 -5.18 -3.97
N ALA A 98 4.56 -4.84 -4.62
CA ALA A 98 5.87 -5.44 -4.37
C ALA A 98 6.39 -5.17 -2.95
N ILE A 99 6.28 -3.93 -2.47
CA ILE A 99 6.68 -3.57 -1.10
C ILE A 99 5.84 -4.33 -0.08
N LEU A 100 4.51 -4.34 -0.25
CA LEU A 100 3.61 -5.06 0.64
C LEU A 100 3.88 -6.57 0.63
N ALA A 101 4.16 -7.15 -0.54
CA ALA A 101 4.52 -8.57 -0.64
C ALA A 101 5.84 -8.87 0.08
N LEU A 102 6.87 -8.04 -0.09
CA LEU A 102 8.15 -8.18 0.61
C LEU A 102 8.01 -8.17 2.14
N VAL A 103 7.19 -7.25 2.67
CA VAL A 103 6.95 -7.14 4.12
C VAL A 103 6.03 -8.27 4.63
N GLY A 104 5.08 -8.72 3.81
CA GLY A 104 4.08 -9.72 4.19
C GLY A 104 4.55 -11.17 4.14
N MET A 105 5.58 -11.49 3.36
CA MET A 105 6.09 -12.87 3.24
C MET A 105 6.63 -13.41 4.58
N LYS A 106 6.35 -14.69 4.85
CA LYS A 106 6.77 -15.37 6.09
C LYS A 106 8.28 -15.50 6.27
N CYS A 107 9.06 -15.33 5.19
CA CYS A 107 10.52 -15.32 5.23
C CYS A 107 11.11 -13.98 5.71
N THR A 108 10.33 -12.91 5.76
CA THR A 108 10.79 -11.59 6.19
C THR A 108 10.58 -11.41 7.69
N LYS A 109 11.65 -11.54 8.48
CA LYS A 109 11.60 -11.53 9.96
C LYS A 109 11.47 -10.11 10.53
N ILE A 110 10.32 -9.49 10.34
CA ILE A 110 10.00 -8.13 10.87
C ILE A 110 9.32 -8.18 12.25
N GLY A 111 9.16 -9.36 12.86
CA GLY A 111 8.64 -9.49 14.22
C GLY A 111 7.11 -9.38 14.35
N GLY A 112 6.39 -9.43 13.23
CA GLY A 112 4.93 -9.52 13.20
C GLY A 112 4.39 -10.93 13.47
N THR A 113 3.12 -11.03 13.89
CA THR A 113 2.42 -12.32 14.01
C THR A 113 2.07 -12.87 12.62
N ASP A 114 1.95 -14.20 12.50
CA ASP A 114 1.58 -14.86 11.23
C ASP A 114 0.28 -14.31 10.63
N VAL A 115 -0.65 -13.88 11.49
CA VAL A 115 -1.93 -13.28 11.09
C VAL A 115 -1.74 -11.90 10.46
N ILE A 116 -0.86 -11.05 11.00
CA ILE A 116 -0.58 -9.73 10.43
C ILE A 116 0.10 -9.90 9.07
N ASN A 117 1.08 -10.81 8.98
CA ASN A 117 1.79 -11.12 7.73
C ASN A 117 0.83 -11.62 6.64
N ALA A 118 -0.14 -12.47 7.00
CA ALA A 118 -1.20 -12.93 6.08
C ALA A 118 -2.09 -11.77 5.60
N LYS A 119 -2.48 -10.83 6.48
CA LYS A 119 -3.30 -9.66 6.10
C LYS A 119 -2.55 -8.71 5.17
N VAL A 120 -1.26 -8.48 5.43
CA VAL A 120 -0.40 -7.65 4.57
C VAL A 120 -0.22 -8.30 3.19
N THR A 121 0.03 -9.61 3.15
CA THR A 121 0.17 -10.35 1.89
C THR A 121 -1.14 -10.40 1.10
N PHE A 122 -2.28 -10.48 1.78
CA PHE A 122 -3.59 -10.36 1.15
C PHE A 122 -3.78 -8.97 0.50
N ALA A 123 -3.41 -7.89 1.20
CA ALA A 123 -3.44 -6.55 0.64
C ALA A 123 -2.49 -6.38 -0.57
N ALA A 124 -1.33 -7.03 -0.55
CA ALA A 124 -0.41 -7.08 -1.69
C ALA A 124 -1.07 -7.75 -2.91
N GLY A 125 -1.73 -8.89 -2.70
CA GLY A 125 -2.48 -9.60 -3.74
C GLY A 125 -3.59 -8.76 -4.36
N MET A 126 -4.33 -8.00 -3.54
CA MET A 126 -5.35 -7.05 -4.03
C MET A 126 -4.75 -5.94 -4.89
N ASN A 127 -3.63 -5.35 -4.48
CA ASN A 127 -2.93 -4.32 -5.26
C ASN A 127 -2.48 -4.87 -6.62
N TYR A 128 -1.90 -6.07 -6.64
CA TYR A 128 -1.49 -6.72 -7.88
C TYR A 128 -2.66 -7.08 -8.80
N LEU A 129 -3.81 -7.51 -8.25
CA LEU A 129 -5.02 -7.71 -9.05
C LEU A 129 -5.50 -6.41 -9.68
N ILE A 130 -5.65 -5.35 -8.90
CA ILE A 130 -6.14 -4.06 -9.41
C ILE A 130 -5.16 -3.51 -10.46
N SER A 131 -3.84 -3.60 -10.20
CA SER A 131 -2.80 -3.26 -11.17
C SER A 131 -2.94 -4.04 -12.48
N GLY A 132 -3.07 -5.38 -12.40
CA GLY A 132 -3.22 -6.24 -13.56
C GLY A 132 -4.50 -5.98 -14.36
N PHE A 133 -5.62 -5.70 -13.70
CA PHE A 133 -6.86 -5.30 -14.36
C PHE A 133 -6.75 -3.94 -15.05
N CYS A 134 -6.11 -2.98 -14.40
CA CYS A 134 -5.87 -1.66 -14.98
C CYS A 134 -5.01 -1.75 -16.25
N ALA A 135 -3.95 -2.56 -16.19
CA ALA A 135 -3.07 -2.83 -17.33
C ALA A 135 -3.79 -3.58 -18.46
N ILE A 136 -4.48 -4.70 -18.18
CA ILE A 136 -5.17 -5.48 -19.23
C ILE A 136 -6.24 -4.65 -19.93
N ILE A 137 -6.96 -3.79 -19.21
CA ILE A 137 -7.97 -2.89 -19.79
C ILE A 137 -7.29 -1.88 -20.73
N ALA A 138 -6.18 -1.26 -20.32
CA ALA A 138 -5.45 -0.31 -21.16
C ALA A 138 -4.95 -0.94 -22.46
N PHE A 139 -4.26 -2.09 -22.37
CA PHE A 139 -3.74 -2.79 -23.56
C PHE A 139 -4.85 -3.32 -24.46
N SER A 140 -5.94 -3.84 -23.88
CA SER A 140 -7.08 -4.36 -24.65
C SER A 140 -7.84 -3.25 -25.35
N TRP A 141 -8.03 -2.10 -24.69
CA TRP A 141 -8.69 -0.97 -25.31
C TRP A 141 -7.86 -0.39 -26.46
N TYR A 142 -6.55 -0.23 -26.24
CA TYR A 142 -5.61 0.20 -27.27
C TYR A 142 -5.61 -0.75 -28.48
N GLY A 143 -5.50 -2.06 -28.23
CA GLY A 143 -5.54 -3.06 -29.31
C GLY A 143 -6.88 -3.12 -30.05
N ASN A 144 -8.01 -2.97 -29.35
CA ASN A 144 -9.33 -2.95 -29.97
C ASN A 144 -9.53 -1.73 -30.87
N LYS A 145 -8.99 -0.57 -30.47
CA LYS A 145 -9.00 0.66 -31.28
C LYS A 145 -8.25 0.47 -32.60
N ILE A 146 -7.01 -0.03 -32.54
CA ILE A 146 -6.20 -0.34 -33.73
C ILE A 146 -6.91 -1.33 -34.65
N ARG A 147 -7.48 -2.39 -34.06
CA ARG A 147 -8.25 -3.39 -34.83
C ARG A 147 -9.45 -2.78 -35.52
N ALA A 148 -10.19 -1.91 -34.84
CA ALA A 148 -11.36 -1.23 -35.43
C ALA A 148 -10.96 -0.34 -36.61
N GLU A 149 -9.84 0.37 -36.50
CA GLU A 149 -9.32 1.22 -37.59
C GLU A 149 -8.80 0.40 -38.77
N PHE A 150 -8.17 -0.75 -38.52
CA PHE A 150 -7.65 -1.62 -39.58
C PHE A 150 -8.76 -2.22 -40.46
N VAL A 151 -9.90 -2.58 -39.86
CA VAL A 151 -11.03 -3.25 -40.53
C VAL A 151 -12.01 -2.27 -41.18
N ASP A 152 -12.03 -1.00 -40.80
CA ASP A 152 -12.96 -0.02 -41.36
C ASP A 152 -12.61 0.28 -42.84
N PRO A 153 -13.51 -0.04 -43.80
CA PRO A 153 -13.27 0.23 -45.22
C PRO A 153 -13.25 1.72 -45.56
N ASN A 154 -13.81 2.58 -44.70
CA ASN A 154 -13.83 4.03 -44.91
C ASN A 154 -12.61 4.75 -44.31
N PHE A 155 -11.72 4.02 -43.63
CA PHE A 155 -10.51 4.59 -43.05
C PHE A 155 -9.50 4.91 -44.15
N LYS A 156 -9.45 6.19 -44.55
CA LYS A 156 -8.56 6.70 -45.60
C LYS A 156 -7.13 6.99 -45.11
N ALA A 157 -6.90 6.90 -43.80
CA ALA A 157 -5.59 7.04 -43.20
C ALA A 157 -4.82 5.71 -43.26
N GLN A 158 -3.52 5.78 -42.99
CA GLN A 158 -2.62 4.62 -43.06
C GLN A 158 -3.01 3.56 -42.02
N LYS A 159 -3.02 2.29 -42.44
CA LYS A 159 -3.42 1.17 -41.59
C LYS A 159 -2.27 0.74 -40.69
N PHE A 160 -2.51 0.73 -39.39
CA PHE A 160 -1.56 0.26 -38.39
C PHE A 160 -1.91 -1.14 -37.89
N GLU A 161 -0.87 -1.94 -37.66
CA GLU A 161 -0.92 -3.24 -37.01
C GLU A 161 -0.58 -3.13 -35.52
N ILE A 162 -0.96 -4.14 -34.75
CA ILE A 162 -0.66 -4.21 -33.31
C ILE A 162 0.84 -4.49 -33.13
N GLY A 163 1.53 -3.61 -32.41
CA GLY A 163 2.95 -3.76 -32.12
C GLY A 163 3.26 -4.75 -30.99
N ALA A 164 4.52 -5.16 -30.90
CA ALA A 164 5.02 -6.13 -29.93
C ALA A 164 4.75 -5.72 -28.46
N ALA A 165 4.78 -4.42 -28.16
CA ALA A 165 4.58 -3.91 -26.80
C ALA A 165 3.23 -4.32 -26.20
N VAL A 166 2.17 -4.38 -27.03
CA VAL A 166 0.81 -4.73 -26.58
C VAL A 166 0.74 -6.19 -26.14
N PHE A 167 1.39 -7.09 -26.89
CA PHE A 167 1.46 -8.52 -26.55
C PHE A 167 2.24 -8.75 -25.25
N VAL A 168 3.37 -8.05 -25.08
CA VAL A 168 4.16 -8.09 -23.83
C VAL A 168 3.33 -7.56 -22.66
N GLY A 169 2.57 -6.48 -22.88
CA GLY A 169 1.65 -5.90 -21.91
C GLY A 169 0.54 -6.86 -21.47
N TRP A 170 -0.09 -7.58 -22.40
CA TRP A 170 -1.06 -8.62 -22.07
C TRP A 170 -0.44 -9.76 -21.27
N GLY A 171 0.75 -10.23 -21.66
CA GLY A 171 1.49 -11.26 -20.92
C GLY A 171 1.79 -10.82 -19.49
N GLY A 172 2.37 -9.62 -19.32
CA GLY A 172 2.67 -9.06 -18.00
C GLY A 172 1.42 -8.88 -17.13
N SER A 173 0.33 -8.38 -17.71
CA SER A 173 -0.95 -8.20 -17.02
C SER A 173 -1.56 -9.52 -16.57
N ALA A 174 -1.50 -10.56 -17.41
CA ALA A 174 -1.99 -11.89 -17.05
C ALA A 174 -1.20 -12.49 -15.87
N LEU A 175 0.13 -12.34 -15.86
CA LEU A 175 0.97 -12.78 -14.74
C LEU A 175 0.62 -12.06 -13.44
N LEU A 176 0.36 -10.74 -13.49
CA LEU A 176 -0.08 -9.97 -12.33
C LEU A 176 -1.44 -10.43 -11.80
N ILE A 177 -2.40 -10.71 -12.69
CA ILE A 177 -3.74 -11.19 -12.30
C ILE A 177 -3.65 -12.58 -11.66
N VAL A 178 -2.93 -13.51 -12.30
CA VAL A 178 -2.78 -14.87 -11.78
C VAL A 178 -2.05 -14.86 -10.44
N GLY A 179 -0.92 -14.17 -10.34
CA GLY A 179 -0.16 -14.08 -9.10
C GLY A 179 -0.93 -13.37 -7.97
N GLY A 180 -1.65 -12.30 -8.29
CA GLY A 180 -2.53 -11.59 -7.35
C GLY A 180 -3.68 -12.46 -6.84
N PHE A 181 -4.32 -13.23 -7.72
CA PHE A 181 -5.39 -14.15 -7.33
C PHE A 181 -4.89 -15.25 -6.40
N VAL A 182 -3.72 -15.82 -6.71
CA VAL A 182 -3.09 -16.85 -5.87
C VAL A 182 -2.75 -16.28 -4.49
N TYR A 183 -2.18 -15.06 -4.41
CA TYR A 183 -1.95 -14.39 -3.14
C TYR A 183 -3.21 -14.25 -2.29
N ILE A 184 -4.31 -13.80 -2.89
CA ILE A 184 -5.61 -13.64 -2.22
C ILE A 184 -6.17 -14.99 -1.77
N TYR A 185 -6.08 -16.02 -2.61
CA TYR A 185 -6.62 -17.34 -2.31
C TYR A 185 -5.93 -18.00 -1.10
N PHE A 186 -4.59 -18.03 -1.10
CA PHE A 186 -3.82 -18.67 -0.03
C PHE A 186 -3.87 -17.86 1.27
N ASN A 187 -3.67 -16.55 1.20
CA ASN A 187 -3.61 -15.70 2.40
C ASN A 187 -5.00 -15.31 2.93
N GLY A 188 -6.02 -15.25 2.07
CA GLY A 188 -7.40 -14.99 2.49
C GLY A 188 -7.91 -16.05 3.44
N LYS A 189 -7.57 -17.32 3.21
CA LYS A 189 -7.96 -18.42 4.10
C LYS A 189 -7.33 -18.30 5.50
N GLU A 190 -6.09 -17.83 5.59
CA GLU A 190 -5.40 -17.59 6.87
C GLU A 190 -5.89 -16.29 7.55
N ALA A 191 -6.10 -15.22 6.79
CA ALA A 191 -6.56 -13.92 7.29
C ALA A 191 -7.99 -13.96 7.86
N TYR A 192 -8.93 -14.61 7.16
CA TYR A 192 -10.33 -14.72 7.61
C TYR A 192 -10.54 -15.87 8.60
N GLY A 193 -9.75 -16.95 8.50
CA GLY A 193 -9.85 -18.11 9.40
C GLY A 193 -9.47 -17.80 10.86
N SER A 194 -8.58 -16.84 11.09
CA SER A 194 -8.19 -16.42 12.45
C SER A 194 -9.28 -15.59 13.14
N SER A 195 -10.04 -14.79 12.40
CA SER A 195 -11.09 -13.92 12.96
C SER A 195 -12.26 -14.70 13.58
N SER A 196 -12.49 -15.96 13.17
CA SER A 196 -13.55 -16.80 13.73
C SER A 196 -13.19 -17.41 15.09
N LYS A 197 -11.89 -17.53 15.42
CA LYS A 197 -11.44 -18.13 16.69
C LYS A 197 -11.35 -17.13 17.85
N ASP A 198 -11.22 -15.84 17.57
CA ASP A 198 -11.17 -14.79 18.60
C ASP A 198 -12.56 -14.39 19.17
N VAL A 199 -13.65 -15.03 18.74
CA VAL A 199 -15.02 -14.83 19.27
C VAL A 199 -15.49 -16.00 20.16
N LYS A 200 -14.57 -16.77 20.77
CA LYS A 200 -14.90 -17.69 21.88
C LYS A 200 -14.03 -17.42 23.13
N ARG A 201 -14.51 -16.46 23.94
CA ARG A 201 -14.38 -16.21 25.40
C ARG A 201 -13.15 -16.75 26.17
N PRO A 202 -12.71 -16.00 27.20
CA PRO A 202 -12.54 -16.53 28.54
C PRO A 202 -13.73 -16.08 29.42
N GLY A 203 -14.55 -17.04 29.85
CA GLY A 203 -15.49 -16.82 30.95
C GLY A 203 -14.74 -16.91 32.27
N SER A 204 -14.53 -15.79 32.95
CA SER A 204 -14.05 -15.75 34.33
C SER A 204 -15.25 -15.63 35.28
N ASN A 205 -15.91 -16.76 35.56
CA ASN A 205 -16.65 -16.89 36.83
C ASN A 205 -15.61 -17.18 37.91
N LEU A 206 -15.27 -16.17 38.70
CA LEU A 206 -14.44 -16.32 39.89
C LEU A 206 -15.30 -16.92 41.01
N THR A 207 -15.42 -18.25 41.06
CA THR A 207 -15.95 -18.96 42.23
C THR A 207 -14.76 -19.42 43.08
N TYR A 208 -14.41 -18.65 44.11
CA TYR A 208 -13.45 -19.09 45.11
C TYR A 208 -14.13 -20.13 46.01
N ARG A 209 -14.07 -21.40 45.59
CA ARG A 209 -14.59 -22.54 46.34
C ARG A 209 -13.53 -23.01 47.33
N THR A 210 -13.69 -22.61 48.58
CA THR A 210 -12.93 -23.09 49.73
C THR A 210 -13.07 -24.60 49.87
N ARG A 211 -11.96 -25.36 49.89
CA ARG A 211 -11.86 -26.66 50.57
C ARG A 211 -10.40 -27.06 50.75
N ARG A 212 -9.92 -26.97 51.99
CA ARG A 212 -8.79 -27.79 52.47
C ARG A 212 -9.32 -28.65 53.61
N THR A 213 -9.65 -29.89 53.27
CA THR A 213 -9.92 -30.99 54.19
C THR A 213 -8.57 -31.63 54.56
N TYR A 214 -8.21 -31.61 55.85
CA TYR A 214 -7.33 -32.63 56.41
C TYR A 214 -8.18 -33.50 57.34
N MET A 215 -8.21 -34.79 57.01
CA MET A 215 -8.84 -35.85 57.81
C MET A 215 -8.05 -36.06 59.11
N LEU A 216 -8.75 -36.23 60.23
CA LEU A 216 -8.22 -36.76 61.50
C LEU A 216 -7.98 -38.27 61.42
N PRO A 217 -7.16 -38.81 62.34
CA PRO A 217 -7.71 -39.77 63.31
C PRO A 217 -7.28 -39.51 64.79
N PRO A 218 -7.98 -40.09 65.80
CA PRO A 218 -7.76 -39.90 67.26
C PRO A 218 -7.11 -41.16 67.92
N PRO A 219 -7.10 -41.36 69.27
CA PRO A 219 -6.85 -40.51 70.46
C PRO A 219 -5.81 -41.14 71.45
N THR A 220 -5.32 -40.41 72.48
CA THR A 220 -5.19 -40.90 73.89
C THR A 220 -4.72 -39.83 74.89
N LYS A 221 -5.58 -39.61 75.91
CA LYS A 221 -5.42 -39.40 77.37
C LYS A 221 -4.31 -38.53 78.00
N ASP A 222 -4.81 -37.83 79.02
CA ASP A 222 -4.22 -37.41 80.31
C ASP A 222 -3.61 -36.01 80.49
N GLY A 223 -4.20 -35.27 81.45
CA GLY A 223 -3.44 -34.64 82.53
C GLY A 223 -3.24 -33.13 82.50
N ARG A 224 -4.01 -32.42 83.35
CA ARG A 224 -3.55 -31.39 84.32
C ARG A 224 -2.27 -30.59 84.00
N ASP A 225 -2.32 -29.25 83.97
CA ASP A 225 -2.24 -28.36 85.15
C ASP A 225 -1.84 -26.89 84.82
N SER A 226 -2.47 -25.97 85.55
CA SER A 226 -1.98 -24.70 86.14
C SER A 226 -0.99 -23.71 85.48
N ARG A 227 -1.50 -22.46 85.34
CA ARG A 227 -1.13 -21.23 86.12
C ARG A 227 0.20 -20.49 85.81
N ARG A 228 0.10 -19.20 85.43
CA ARG A 228 0.55 -17.94 86.15
C ARG A 228 0.61 -16.75 85.17
N THR A 229 -0.25 -15.73 85.25
CA THR A 229 -0.14 -14.45 86.02
C THR A 229 1.12 -13.61 85.74
N ARG A 230 0.98 -12.41 85.13
CA ARG A 230 1.32 -11.10 85.77
C ARG A 230 0.94 -9.89 84.88
N THR A 231 0.28 -8.93 85.51
CA THR A 231 -0.02 -7.55 85.08
C THR A 231 1.08 -6.61 85.56
N SER A 232 1.45 -5.58 84.77
CA SER A 232 2.16 -4.31 85.12
C SER A 232 3.08 -3.90 83.94
N LEU A 233 3.39 -2.66 83.57
CA LEU A 233 3.11 -1.28 84.01
C LEU A 233 3.56 -0.36 82.85
N ALA A 234 3.05 0.87 82.77
CA ALA A 234 3.52 1.97 81.88
C ALA A 234 4.94 2.47 82.24
N PRO A 235 5.55 3.38 81.44
CA PRO A 235 5.41 4.84 81.70
C PRO A 235 5.34 5.67 80.37
N SER A 236 4.55 6.74 80.17
CA SER A 236 4.59 8.13 80.70
C SER A 236 6.03 8.67 80.85
N ARG A 237 6.45 9.90 80.50
CA ARG A 237 5.84 11.15 80.03
C ARG A 237 7.05 12.11 79.89
N ASP A 238 7.13 12.99 78.90
CA ASP A 238 7.12 14.45 79.14
C ASP A 238 7.53 15.33 77.93
N PRO A 239 7.05 16.60 77.89
CA PRO A 239 7.15 17.55 76.79
C PRO A 239 8.08 18.75 77.10
N TYR A 240 8.23 19.63 76.10
CA TYR A 240 8.86 20.97 76.08
C TYR A 240 10.26 21.14 75.44
N ALA A 241 10.21 21.79 74.27
CA ALA A 241 10.98 22.95 73.80
C ALA A 241 12.49 22.83 73.53
N GLN A 242 12.86 22.97 72.24
CA GLN A 242 13.71 24.06 71.71
C GLN A 242 14.02 23.87 70.21
N THR A 243 13.42 24.70 69.36
CA THR A 243 14.05 25.27 68.14
C THR A 243 15.03 26.39 68.57
N PRO A 244 16.03 26.87 67.77
CA PRO A 244 15.87 27.14 66.32
C PRO A 244 17.12 27.14 65.40
N ARG A 245 16.82 27.32 64.10
CA ARG A 245 17.54 28.11 63.08
C ARG A 245 18.90 27.64 62.58
N SER A 246 18.94 27.38 61.27
CA SER A 246 19.65 28.16 60.23
C SER A 246 19.88 27.23 59.02
N LEU A 247 19.79 27.64 57.75
CA LEU A 247 19.61 28.94 57.12
C LEU A 247 19.14 28.67 55.67
N THR A 248 18.10 29.41 55.22
CA THR A 248 17.95 30.09 53.90
C THR A 248 18.13 29.29 52.58
N ARG A 249 17.32 29.45 51.53
CA ARG A 249 16.44 30.57 51.09
C ARG A 249 15.50 30.05 49.97
N ASP A 250 14.19 29.97 50.21
CA ASP A 250 13.13 30.92 49.79
C ASP A 250 13.21 31.63 48.41
N PRO A 251 12.09 32.19 47.88
CA PRO A 251 10.93 31.54 47.24
C PRO A 251 10.50 32.37 45.99
N TYR A 252 9.36 32.09 45.36
CA TYR A 252 8.33 33.08 44.98
C TYR A 252 7.24 32.36 44.18
N ALA A 253 6.06 32.26 44.80
CA ALA A 253 4.81 32.07 44.10
C ALA A 253 4.36 33.44 43.54
N THR A 254 3.95 33.48 42.26
CA THR A 254 2.93 34.42 41.75
C THR A 254 2.51 34.01 40.34
N THR A 255 1.29 33.52 40.20
CA THR A 255 0.46 33.57 38.98
C THR A 255 0.19 35.03 38.57
N PRO A 256 -0.53 35.32 37.46
CA PRO A 256 -0.42 34.88 36.07
C PRO A 256 -0.28 36.10 35.12
N LYS A 257 0.42 36.00 33.99
CA LYS A 257 0.35 37.04 32.93
C LYS A 257 0.42 36.45 31.52
N SER A 258 -0.72 36.51 30.87
CA SER A 258 -0.91 36.89 29.46
C SER A 258 0.36 37.13 28.63
N PHE A 259 0.55 36.33 27.60
CA PHE A 259 1.15 36.82 26.36
C PHE A 259 0.31 36.37 25.17
N SER A 260 -0.58 37.28 24.80
CA SER A 260 -1.27 37.35 23.53
C SER A 260 -0.27 37.72 22.44
N ARG A 261 -0.28 36.98 21.31
CA ARG A 261 0.12 37.48 19.98
C ARG A 261 -0.58 36.66 18.89
N ASP A 262 -1.80 37.09 18.56
CA ASP A 262 -2.18 37.32 17.16
C ASP A 262 -1.76 38.77 16.83
N PRO A 263 -1.35 39.15 15.60
CA PRO A 263 -2.20 39.11 14.39
C PRO A 263 -1.42 38.69 13.12
N TYR A 264 -2.03 38.16 12.06
CA TYR A 264 -2.80 38.92 11.08
C TYR A 264 -3.66 37.96 10.24
N VAL A 265 -4.97 38.08 10.42
CA VAL A 265 -5.94 37.88 9.35
C VAL A 265 -5.91 39.15 8.51
N GLN A 266 -5.61 39.04 7.21
CA GLN A 266 -5.94 40.10 6.25
C GLN A 266 -6.86 39.51 5.18
N THR A 267 -8.05 40.09 5.16
CA THR A 267 -9.12 39.91 4.20
C THR A 267 -8.72 40.35 2.77
N PRO A 268 -9.49 39.91 1.74
CA PRO A 268 -9.28 40.30 0.36
C PRO A 268 -10.03 41.60 0.03
N LYS A 269 -9.33 42.61 -0.49
CA LYS A 269 -9.85 43.82 -1.18
C LYS A 269 -8.70 44.32 -2.07
N SER A 270 -8.81 44.77 -3.32
CA SER A 270 -9.87 45.40 -4.11
C SER A 270 -9.34 45.44 -5.58
N LEU A 271 -10.07 44.94 -6.58
CA LEU A 271 -10.91 45.73 -7.51
C LEU A 271 -10.12 46.69 -8.41
N THR A 272 -10.00 46.37 -9.69
CA THR A 272 -10.09 47.34 -10.79
C THR A 272 -10.67 46.64 -12.03
N TYR A 273 -11.97 46.86 -12.23
CA TYR A 273 -12.59 46.89 -13.55
C TYR A 273 -11.92 48.01 -14.36
N LEU A 274 -11.57 47.78 -15.62
CA LEU A 274 -11.94 48.64 -16.75
C LEU A 274 -11.74 47.88 -18.08
N PRO A 275 -12.49 48.23 -19.13
CA PRO A 275 -12.81 47.39 -20.27
C PRO A 275 -11.92 47.71 -21.49
N THR A 276 -12.39 47.25 -22.65
CA THR A 276 -12.04 47.65 -24.03
C THR A 276 -10.79 46.99 -24.63
N GLY A 277 -11.04 45.88 -25.31
CA GLY A 277 -10.39 45.64 -26.59
C GLY A 277 -10.96 46.58 -27.64
N ARG A 278 -10.08 47.27 -28.37
CA ARG A 278 -10.19 47.55 -29.80
C ARG A 278 -8.87 48.11 -30.33
N ASP A 279 -8.59 47.73 -31.58
CA ASP A 279 -7.70 48.37 -32.57
C ASP A 279 -6.19 48.18 -32.33
N ALA A 280 -5.46 47.41 -33.14
CA ALA A 280 -5.12 47.54 -34.57
C ALA A 280 -3.62 47.89 -34.70
N TYR A 281 -3.07 47.57 -35.88
CA TYR A 281 -1.80 48.03 -36.48
C TYR A 281 -0.62 47.05 -36.53
N VAL A 282 -0.48 46.53 -37.77
CA VAL A 282 0.71 46.31 -38.62
C VAL A 282 1.62 45.12 -38.32
#